data_AF-A0AAW2HAV7-F1
#
_entry.id   AF-A0AAW2HAV7-F1
#
_cell.length_a   1.000
_cell.length_b   1.000
_cell.length_c   1.000
_cell.angle_alpha   90.00
_cell.angle_beta   90.00
_cell.angle_gamma   90.00
#
_symmetry.space_group_name_H-M   'P 1'
#
loop_
_entity.id
_entity.type
_entity.pdbx_description
1 polymer ?
#
loop_
_entity_poly.entity_id
_entity_poly.type
_entity_poly.pdbx_seq_one_letter_code
_entity_poly.pdbx_strand_id
1 'polypeptide(L)'
;MKNLLREDKDREKAPDSDRRYDDHASRVETLVSNLGKSEQGHRCIYCGKVYSRKYGLKIHVRTHTGYKPLKCKYCARPFGDPSNLNKHVRLHAQGPTPYKCQFCEKLLVRRRDLERHIKSRHSNPEQLQRSKD
;
A
#
# COMPACT_ATOMS: atom_id res chain seq x y z
N MET A 1 -52.96 37.56 14.02
CA MET A 1 -51.88 38.10 13.15
C MET A 1 -50.56 38.05 13.92
N LYS A 2 -49.46 37.71 13.22
CA LYS A 2 -48.07 37.38 13.67
C LYS A 2 -47.86 35.85 13.82
N ASN A 3 -47.69 35.11 12.71
CA ASN A 3 -46.42 34.75 12.04
C ASN A 3 -45.33 34.32 13.05
N LEU A 4 -45.08 33.01 13.22
CA LEU A 4 -44.20 32.14 12.41
C LEU A 4 -42.81 32.72 12.25
N LEU A 5 -41.86 32.27 13.07
CA LEU A 5 -40.54 31.78 12.66
C LEU A 5 -40.06 30.78 13.73
N ARG A 6 -40.07 29.48 13.39
CA ARG A 6 -39.25 28.47 14.06
C ARG A 6 -37.82 28.72 13.61
N GLU A 7 -36.89 28.82 14.54
CA GLU A 7 -35.46 28.82 14.23
C GLU A 7 -35.06 27.38 13.89
N ASP A 8 -35.16 27.04 12.61
CA ASP A 8 -34.50 25.87 12.04
C ASP A 8 -32.99 26.09 12.14
N LYS A 9 -32.40 25.65 13.26
CA LYS A 9 -30.96 25.60 13.43
C LYS A 9 -30.43 24.55 12.47
N ASP A 10 -29.85 25.02 11.38
CA ASP A 10 -29.19 24.27 10.33
C ASP A 10 -28.38 23.10 10.91
N ARG A 11 -28.98 21.91 10.87
CA ARG A 11 -28.26 20.66 10.94
C ARG A 11 -27.47 20.61 9.64
N GLU A 12 -26.23 21.09 9.67
CA GLU A 12 -25.27 20.93 8.57
C GLU A 12 -25.30 19.48 8.12
N LYS A 13 -26.05 19.23 7.05
CA LYS A 13 -26.17 17.92 6.45
C LYS A 13 -24.86 17.72 5.69
N ALA A 14 -23.92 17.04 6.35
CA ALA A 14 -22.67 16.62 5.74
C ALA A 14 -22.96 16.03 4.35
N PRO A 15 -22.15 16.36 3.33
CA PRO A 15 -22.46 16.03 1.95
C PRO A 15 -22.54 14.50 1.77
N ASP A 16 -23.58 14.09 1.06
CA ASP A 16 -23.97 12.72 0.74
C ASP A 16 -22.97 12.09 -0.27
N SER A 17 -21.69 12.00 0.10
CA SER A 17 -20.61 11.47 -0.75
C SER A 17 -20.17 10.05 -0.39
N ASP A 18 -20.81 9.42 0.60
CA ASP A 18 -20.28 8.20 1.24
C ASP A 18 -21.24 7.01 1.17
N ARG A 19 -21.57 6.58 -0.06
CA ARG A 19 -22.21 5.27 -0.29
C ARG A 19 -21.42 4.35 -1.22
N ARG A 20 -20.30 4.82 -1.78
CA ARG A 20 -19.48 4.04 -2.72
C ARG A 20 -18.14 3.58 -2.14
N TYR A 21 -17.72 4.08 -0.97
CA TYR A 21 -16.49 3.64 -0.30
C TYR A 21 -16.71 2.42 0.62
N ASP A 22 -17.92 2.23 1.15
CA ASP A 22 -18.23 1.13 2.09
C ASP A 22 -18.46 -0.24 1.44
N ASP A 23 -18.80 -0.31 0.15
CA ASP A 23 -19.02 -1.60 -0.53
C ASP A 23 -17.70 -2.36 -0.72
N HIS A 24 -16.60 -1.66 -1.02
CA HIS A 24 -15.34 -2.32 -1.35
C HIS A 24 -14.65 -2.94 -0.13
N ALA A 25 -14.75 -2.28 1.03
CA ALA A 25 -14.23 -2.78 2.31
C ALA A 25 -15.00 -4.03 2.76
N SER A 26 -16.32 -3.97 2.66
CA SER A 26 -17.24 -5.06 3.03
C SER A 26 -16.99 -6.29 2.18
N ARG A 27 -16.83 -6.13 0.85
CA ARG A 27 -16.50 -7.24 -0.06
C ARG A 27 -15.19 -7.93 0.33
N VAL A 28 -14.15 -7.18 0.68
CA VAL A 28 -12.86 -7.80 1.08
C VAL A 28 -12.95 -8.50 2.42
N GLU A 29 -13.63 -7.93 3.43
CA GLU A 29 -13.79 -8.58 4.73
C GLU A 29 -14.66 -9.84 4.65
N THR A 30 -15.69 -9.87 3.81
CA THR A 30 -16.49 -11.08 3.55
C THR A 30 -15.67 -12.17 2.85
N LEU A 31 -14.85 -11.82 1.85
CA LEU A 31 -13.97 -12.79 1.18
C LEU A 31 -12.86 -13.32 2.10
N VAL A 32 -12.45 -12.51 3.07
CA VAL A 32 -11.48 -12.88 4.11
C VAL A 32 -12.09 -13.71 5.24
N SER A 33 -13.41 -13.71 5.35
CA SER A 33 -14.15 -14.64 6.22
C SER A 33 -14.31 -16.00 5.56
N ASN A 34 -14.42 -16.05 4.22
CA ASN A 34 -14.57 -17.27 3.40
C ASN A 34 -13.23 -17.89 2.95
N LEU A 35 -12.21 -17.87 3.80
CA LEU A 35 -10.91 -18.46 3.45
C LEU A 35 -11.05 -19.98 3.39
N GLY A 36 -10.72 -20.58 2.24
CA GLY A 36 -10.66 -22.03 2.10
C GLY A 36 -9.61 -22.58 3.07
N LYS A 37 -10.08 -23.20 4.16
CA LYS A 37 -9.23 -23.85 5.16
C LYS A 37 -8.97 -25.28 4.69
N SER A 38 -7.71 -25.63 4.53
CA SER A 38 -7.27 -27.03 4.40
C SER A 38 -6.18 -27.32 5.42
N GLU A 39 -5.81 -28.58 5.62
CA GLU A 39 -4.70 -28.96 6.52
C GLU A 39 -3.35 -28.36 6.09
N GLN A 40 -3.25 -27.89 4.85
CA GLN A 40 -2.05 -27.31 4.26
C GLN A 40 -1.97 -25.79 4.38
N GLY A 41 -2.99 -25.13 4.95
CA GLY A 41 -3.00 -23.68 5.21
C GLY A 41 -4.26 -22.97 4.72
N HIS A 42 -4.09 -21.70 4.33
CA HIS A 42 -5.18 -20.82 3.91
C HIS A 42 -5.07 -20.58 2.40
N ARG A 43 -6.07 -21.02 1.64
CA ARG A 43 -6.06 -20.95 0.17
C ARG A 43 -6.77 -19.69 -0.34
N CYS A 44 -6.13 -18.99 -1.28
CA CYS A 44 -6.74 -17.90 -2.02
C CYS A 44 -7.77 -18.42 -3.02
N ILE A 45 -8.99 -17.88 -2.97
CA ILE A 45 -10.07 -18.24 -3.88
C ILE A 45 -9.86 -17.71 -5.31
N TYR A 46 -9.07 -16.65 -5.49
CA TYR A 46 -8.85 -16.03 -6.80
C TYR A 46 -7.76 -16.71 -7.62
N CYS A 47 -6.73 -17.26 -6.97
CA CYS A 47 -5.58 -17.82 -7.68
C CYS A 47 -5.03 -19.12 -7.07
N GLY A 48 -5.71 -19.69 -6.07
CA GLY A 48 -5.34 -20.96 -5.46
C GLY A 48 -4.08 -20.95 -4.58
N LYS A 49 -3.36 -19.83 -4.48
CA LYS A 49 -2.14 -19.71 -3.65
C LYS A 49 -2.43 -20.00 -2.17
N VAL A 50 -1.55 -20.78 -1.54
CA VAL A 50 -1.70 -21.18 -0.14
C VAL A 50 -0.75 -20.37 0.74
N TYR A 51 -1.26 -19.91 1.88
CA TYR A 51 -0.52 -19.16 2.88
C TYR A 51 -0.56 -19.91 4.21
N SER A 52 0.58 -19.98 4.89
CA SER A 52 0.67 -20.60 6.21
C SER A 52 -0.15 -19.86 7.27
N ARG A 53 -0.40 -18.55 7.09
CA ARG A 53 -1.13 -17.71 8.05
C ARG A 53 -2.30 -16.98 7.40
N LYS A 54 -3.42 -16.91 8.12
CA LYS A 54 -4.64 -16.16 7.75
C LYS A 54 -4.35 -14.72 7.33
N TYR A 55 -3.52 -14.03 8.12
CA TYR A 55 -3.13 -12.64 7.86
C TYR A 55 -2.42 -12.45 6.51
N GLY A 56 -1.54 -13.39 6.13
CA GLY A 56 -0.84 -13.36 4.85
C GLY A 56 -1.81 -13.48 3.68
N LEU A 57 -2.78 -14.39 3.79
CA LEU A 57 -3.83 -14.51 2.79
C LEU A 57 -4.73 -13.26 2.74
N LYS A 58 -5.09 -12.68 3.88
CA LYS A 58 -5.88 -11.43 3.97
C LYS A 58 -5.22 -10.29 3.21
N ILE A 59 -3.92 -10.08 3.40
CA ILE A 59 -3.17 -9.06 2.63
C ILE A 59 -3.13 -9.42 1.15
N HIS A 60 -2.90 -10.69 0.81
CA HIS A 60 -2.84 -11.11 -0.58
C HIS A 60 -4.16 -10.88 -1.33
N VAL A 61 -5.32 -11.19 -0.74
CA VAL A 61 -6.63 -10.96 -1.37
C VAL A 61 -6.84 -9.50 -1.77
N ARG A 62 -6.24 -8.55 -1.05
CA ARG A 62 -6.25 -7.12 -1.41
C ARG A 62 -5.56 -6.81 -2.75
N THR A 63 -4.67 -7.69 -3.23
CA THR A 63 -4.04 -7.51 -4.55
C THR A 63 -4.99 -7.86 -5.70
N HIS A 64 -5.97 -8.74 -5.47
CA HIS A 64 -7.00 -9.07 -6.46
C HIS A 64 -8.10 -8.02 -6.51
N THR A 65 -8.49 -7.49 -5.36
CA THR A 65 -9.60 -6.53 -5.24
C THR A 65 -9.17 -5.08 -5.40
N GLY A 66 -7.87 -4.80 -5.37
CA GLY A 66 -7.34 -3.43 -5.39
C GLY A 66 -7.59 -2.64 -4.10
N TYR A 67 -8.22 -3.24 -3.10
CA TYR A 67 -8.57 -2.58 -1.83
C TYR A 67 -7.34 -2.20 -1.02
N LYS A 68 -7.24 -0.93 -0.65
CA LYS A 68 -6.08 -0.36 0.05
C LYS A 68 -6.56 0.48 1.24
N PRO A 69 -6.85 -0.15 2.39
CA PRO A 69 -7.45 0.53 3.55
C PRO A 69 -6.51 1.53 4.22
N LEU A 70 -5.20 1.40 4.00
CA LEU A 70 -4.20 2.17 4.74
C LEU A 70 -3.76 3.37 3.91
N LYS A 71 -3.83 4.57 4.46
CA LYS A 71 -3.35 5.79 3.78
C LYS A 71 -2.11 6.34 4.48
N CYS A 72 -1.14 6.82 3.71
CA CYS A 72 0.01 7.52 4.27
C CYS A 72 -0.44 8.85 4.90
N LYS A 73 -0.08 9.11 6.15
CA LYS A 73 -0.43 10.36 6.83
C LYS A 73 0.25 11.62 6.25
N TYR A 74 1.34 11.44 5.48
CA TYR A 74 2.10 12.54 4.91
C TYR A 74 1.70 12.89 3.47
N CYS A 75 1.19 11.94 2.69
CA CYS A 75 0.88 12.15 1.27
C CYS A 75 -0.43 11.49 0.80
N ALA A 76 -1.24 10.97 1.72
CA ALA A 76 -2.51 10.27 1.48
C ALA A 76 -2.44 9.04 0.55
N ARG A 77 -1.25 8.65 0.07
CA ARG A 77 -1.08 7.50 -0.83
C ARG A 77 -1.61 6.21 -0.19
N PRO A 78 -2.43 5.42 -0.89
CA PRO A 78 -3.06 4.22 -0.32
C PRO A 78 -2.18 2.96 -0.44
N PHE A 79 -2.28 2.07 0.55
CA PHE A 79 -1.54 0.81 0.71
C PHE A 79 -2.46 -0.33 1.17
N GLY A 80 -2.22 -1.54 0.66
CA GLY A 80 -2.94 -2.76 1.05
C GLY A 80 -2.25 -3.56 2.17
N ASP A 81 -1.00 -3.23 2.49
CA ASP A 81 -0.15 -3.94 3.44
C ASP A 81 0.49 -2.93 4.43
N PRO A 82 0.30 -3.10 5.75
CA PRO A 82 0.92 -2.27 6.78
C PRO A 82 2.44 -2.21 6.68
N SER A 83 3.08 -3.33 6.31
CA SER A 83 4.54 -3.41 6.20
C SER A 83 5.07 -2.50 5.10
N ASN A 84 4.33 -2.44 3.98
CA ASN A 84 4.65 -1.56 2.86
C ASN A 84 4.38 -0.09 3.18
N LEU A 85 3.28 0.22 3.90
CA LEU A 85 3.03 1.57 4.40
C LEU A 85 4.15 2.03 5.33
N ASN A 86 4.55 1.20 6.30
CA ASN A 86 5.61 1.56 7.25
C ASN A 86 6.95 1.79 6.54
N LYS A 87 7.31 0.93 5.57
CA LYS A 87 8.48 1.13 4.71
C LYS A 87 8.41 2.45 3.95
N HIS A 88 7.24 2.83 3.45
CA HIS A 88 7.04 4.08 2.72
C HIS A 88 7.12 5.30 3.65
N VAL A 89 6.49 5.25 4.82
CA VAL A 89 6.52 6.32 5.82
C VAL A 89 7.96 6.63 6.25
N ARG A 90 8.82 5.61 6.38
CA ARG A 90 10.25 5.83 6.65
C ARG A 90 10.96 6.67 5.60
N LEU A 91 10.47 6.70 4.35
CA LEU A 91 11.04 7.55 3.30
C LEU A 91 10.72 9.03 3.54
N HIS A 92 9.57 9.34 4.16
CA HIS A 92 9.27 10.72 4.56
C HIS A 92 10.19 11.18 5.71
N ALA A 93 10.62 10.27 6.58
CA ALA A 93 11.53 10.58 7.68
C ALA A 93 13.02 10.69 7.24
N GLN A 94 13.42 9.97 6.18
CA GLN A 94 14.83 9.90 5.74
C GLN A 94 15.29 11.07 4.87
N GLY A 95 14.41 11.99 4.46
CA GLY A 95 14.79 13.14 3.63
C GLY A 95 15.28 12.74 2.22
N PRO A 96 15.96 13.64 1.48
CA PRO A 96 16.37 13.39 0.10
C PRO A 96 17.44 12.29 0.01
N THR A 97 17.07 11.21 -0.68
CA THR A 97 17.90 10.31 -1.51
C THR A 97 19.39 10.12 -1.15
N PRO A 98 19.77 9.06 -0.40
CA PRO A 98 21.17 8.88 0.02
C PRO A 98 22.02 7.94 -0.87
N TYR A 99 21.46 7.26 -1.88
CA TYR A 99 22.21 6.25 -2.65
C TYR A 99 22.58 6.75 -4.06
N LYS A 100 23.81 7.21 -4.22
CA LYS A 100 24.38 7.60 -5.53
C LYS A 100 24.85 6.37 -6.30
N CYS A 101 24.54 6.30 -7.60
CA CYS A 101 25.15 5.31 -8.48
C CYS A 101 26.64 5.62 -8.69
N GLN A 102 27.49 4.60 -8.64
CA GLN A 102 28.93 4.81 -8.86
C GLN A 102 29.32 4.93 -10.35
N PHE A 103 28.39 4.63 -11.27
CA PHE A 103 28.63 4.66 -12.72
C PHE A 103 27.89 5.80 -13.44
N CYS A 104 26.98 6.49 -12.76
CA CYS A 104 26.27 7.65 -13.29
C CYS A 104 25.74 8.54 -12.15
N GLU A 105 25.21 9.71 -12.48
CA GLU A 105 24.77 10.69 -11.47
C GLU A 105 23.40 10.39 -10.85
N LYS A 106 22.85 9.20 -11.11
CA LYS A 106 21.51 8.86 -10.63
C LYS A 106 21.50 8.66 -9.11
N LEU A 107 20.61 9.40 -8.44
CA LEU A 107 20.33 9.27 -7.01
C LEU A 107 19.09 8.41 -6.79
N LEU A 108 19.21 7.41 -5.91
CA LEU A 108 18.14 6.46 -5.58
C LEU A 108 17.79 6.52 -4.10
N VAL A 109 16.49 6.44 -3.80
CA VAL A 109 15.99 6.61 -2.42
C VAL A 109 16.27 5.37 -1.57
N ARG A 110 16.41 4.19 -2.17
CA ARG A 110 16.64 2.92 -1.47
C ARG A 110 17.77 2.14 -2.11
N ARG A 111 18.58 1.46 -1.28
CA ARG A 111 19.66 0.55 -1.70
C ARG A 111 19.22 -0.47 -2.75
N ARG A 112 18.07 -1.14 -2.55
CA ARG A 112 17.52 -2.11 -3.52
C ARG A 112 17.23 -1.51 -4.90
N ASP A 113 16.88 -0.22 -4.95
CA ASP A 113 16.61 0.47 -6.21
C ASP A 113 17.92 0.79 -6.93
N LEU A 114 18.99 1.12 -6.18
CA LEU A 114 20.34 1.24 -6.71
C LEU A 114 20.87 -0.10 -7.26
N GLU A 115 20.73 -1.20 -6.50
CA GLU A 115 21.17 -2.54 -6.94
C GLU A 115 20.48 -2.95 -8.26
N ARG A 116 19.16 -2.77 -8.35
CA ARG A 116 18.41 -3.03 -9.58
C ARG A 116 18.82 -2.10 -10.72
N HIS A 117 19.09 -0.83 -10.43
CA HIS A 117 19.57 0.13 -11.42
C HIS A 117 20.93 -0.30 -11.99
N ILE A 118 21.90 -0.63 -11.14
CA ILE A 118 23.21 -1.14 -11.54
C ILE A 118 23.02 -2.42 -12.36
N LYS A 119 22.29 -3.40 -11.86
CA LYS A 119 22.11 -4.69 -12.56
C LYS A 119 21.46 -4.55 -13.94
N SER A 120 20.59 -3.56 -14.16
CA SER A 120 19.87 -3.38 -15.43
C SER A 120 20.50 -2.38 -16.39
N ARG A 121 21.31 -1.42 -15.89
CA ARG A 121 21.90 -0.34 -16.70
C ARG A 121 23.43 -0.38 -16.75
N HIS A 122 24.04 -1.14 -15.85
CA HIS A 122 25.48 -1.29 -15.64
C HIS A 122 25.82 -2.78 -15.46
N SER A 123 25.21 -3.63 -16.31
CA SER A 123 25.30 -5.10 -16.25
C SER A 123 26.68 -5.66 -16.64
N ASN A 124 27.62 -4.81 -17.06
CA ASN A 124 28.95 -5.22 -17.50
C ASN A 124 29.85 -5.53 -16.27
N PRO A 125 30.45 -6.73 -16.16
CA PRO A 125 31.29 -7.13 -15.02
C PRO A 125 32.46 -6.18 -14.69
N GLU A 126 33.01 -5.43 -15.64
CA GLU A 126 34.10 -4.46 -15.37
C GLU A 126 33.69 -3.31 -14.43
N GLN A 127 32.39 -3.03 -14.35
CA GLN A 127 31.87 -1.94 -13.52
C GLN A 127 31.79 -2.36 -12.03
N LEU A 128 31.58 -3.64 -11.71
CA LEU A 128 31.37 -4.11 -10.33
C LEU A 128 32.63 -4.13 -9.43
N GLN A 129 33.82 -3.82 -9.96
CA GLN A 129 35.09 -3.96 -9.23
C GLN A 129 35.50 -2.75 -8.37
N ARG A 130 34.94 -1.54 -8.59
CA ARG A 130 35.36 -0.31 -7.88
C ARG A 130 34.46 0.00 -6.68
N SER A 131 34.52 -0.82 -5.63
CA SER A 131 33.96 -0.45 -4.31
C SER A 131 34.67 -1.18 -3.16
N LYS A 132 36.00 -1.29 -3.24
CA LYS A 132 36.87 -1.75 -2.16
C LYS A 132 38.20 -1.00 -2.22
N ASP A 133 38.17 0.27 -1.83
CA ASP A 133 39.32 1.02 -1.32
C ASP A 133 38.82 1.88 -0.16
#